data_AF-A0A2V7Q870-F1
#
_entry.id   AF-A0A2V7Q870-F1
#
_cell.length_a   1.000
_cell.length_b   1.000
_cell.length_c   1.000
_cell.angle_alpha   90.00
_cell.angle_beta   90.00
_cell.angle_gamma   90.00
#
_symmetry.space_group_name_H-M   'P 1'
#
loop_
_entity.id
_entity.type
_entity.pdbx_description
1 polymer ?
#
loop_
_entity_poly.entity_id
_entity_poly.type
_entity_poly.pdbx_seq_one_letter_code
_entity_poly.pdbx_strand_id
1 'polypeptide(L)'
;MTTGSLVGQAATASMKGVGFYAAPHGSAAADGSRTRPWDLATALTGGHGRVQPGDTVWLRGGAYRGPFHSTLTGTAAAPIVVRQYPGERAIIDGAGSLNDTFVVQGPYSIFWGFEVVNTDPTRCCSTSSNFRADMVTNYAPHTKFVNLIVHDGGPGFFVSTPYPDVEISGSIVYNIGYQGSDRGHGHAMYIKSDVGPVLVRDNIMFNQFGFGVHEYTDAGSGQLRNIHVEGNVVFNSGLLSNNSQSANILAGGGQAPADGITVADNMTYYPPRYGAKNLQVGPVSGLPNGSMTVRNNYAVGGSTSLYVGHWRHAVVDGNTLVGGGGVDIRTDLGATPAVAPAPTTGTTVFVRPNGYEPGRANIVVYNWGGLATAAVDVSKVLHVGERYAVRNVQDLFGAPVAGGTYEGGSISLPMTAVPPPPPIGMARSPAPVTGPLFNVFLLERTPR
;
A
#
# COMPACT_ATOMS: atom_id res chain seq x y z
N MET A 1 -17.16 17.89 -32.29
CA MET A 1 -16.30 18.62 -31.36
C MET A 1 -15.52 17.59 -30.56
N THR A 2 -14.22 17.54 -30.82
CA THR A 2 -13.27 16.52 -30.36
C THR A 2 -12.95 16.71 -28.88
N THR A 3 -13.17 15.66 -28.08
CA THR A 3 -12.71 15.54 -26.69
C THR A 3 -11.22 15.18 -26.68
N GLY A 4 -10.38 16.16 -26.33
CA GLY A 4 -8.94 15.97 -26.19
C GLY A 4 -8.62 15.19 -24.92
N SER A 5 -8.01 14.02 -25.10
CA SER A 5 -7.38 13.23 -24.03
C SER A 5 -6.07 13.91 -23.64
N LEU A 6 -6.00 14.46 -22.43
CA LEU A 6 -4.76 14.93 -21.82
C LEU A 6 -4.07 13.74 -21.13
N VAL A 7 -3.47 12.86 -21.92
CA VAL A 7 -2.39 12.00 -21.43
C VAL A 7 -1.13 12.85 -21.45
N GLY A 8 -0.84 13.52 -20.33
CA GLY A 8 0.44 14.16 -20.12
C GLY A 8 1.53 13.09 -20.07
N GLN A 9 2.29 12.93 -21.16
CA GLN A 9 3.59 12.28 -21.09
C GLN A 9 4.45 13.08 -20.09
N ALA A 10 4.79 12.46 -18.97
CA ALA A 10 5.84 12.98 -18.11
C ALA A 10 7.14 12.97 -18.92
N ALA A 11 7.54 14.16 -19.39
CA ALA A 11 8.85 14.37 -19.96
C ALA A 11 9.88 13.94 -18.90
N THR A 12 10.74 12.99 -19.25
CA THR A 12 11.89 12.61 -18.44
C THR A 12 12.87 13.78 -18.42
N ALA A 13 12.68 14.71 -17.48
CA ALA A 13 13.72 15.66 -17.13
C ALA A 13 14.95 14.85 -16.71
N SER A 14 16.04 14.98 -17.47
CA SER A 14 17.36 14.50 -17.05
C SER A 14 17.72 15.22 -15.75
N MET A 15 17.46 14.58 -14.60
CA MET A 15 17.81 15.14 -13.30
C MET A 15 19.33 15.25 -13.20
N LYS A 16 19.81 16.49 -13.22
CA LYS A 16 21.22 16.89 -13.17
C LYS A 16 21.82 16.80 -11.75
N GLY A 17 21.20 16.02 -10.87
CA GLY A 17 21.55 15.91 -9.45
C GLY A 17 22.70 14.94 -9.19
N VAL A 18 23.40 15.17 -8.08
CA VAL A 18 24.50 14.34 -7.60
C VAL A 18 23.95 13.17 -6.78
N GLY A 19 24.63 12.02 -6.84
CA GLY A 19 24.34 10.86 -6.01
C GLY A 19 25.18 10.84 -4.73
N PHE A 20 24.52 10.84 -3.57
CA PHE A 20 25.13 10.59 -2.26
C PHE A 20 24.75 9.21 -1.75
N TYR A 21 25.50 8.69 -0.78
CA TYR A 21 25.34 7.32 -0.29
C TYR A 21 25.22 7.30 1.23
N ALA A 22 24.23 6.55 1.72
CA ALA A 22 24.12 6.14 3.10
C ALA A 22 24.36 4.63 3.21
N ALA A 23 24.97 4.17 4.29
CA ALA A 23 25.19 2.74 4.56
C ALA A 23 24.97 2.41 6.04
N PRO A 24 24.65 1.15 6.41
CA PRO A 24 24.45 0.77 7.82
C PRO A 24 25.64 1.06 8.73
N HIS A 25 26.86 1.02 8.16
CA HIS A 25 28.12 1.32 8.85
C HIS A 25 28.76 2.62 8.36
N GLY A 26 27.96 3.49 7.73
CA GLY A 26 28.42 4.83 7.38
C GLY A 26 28.70 5.68 8.62
N SER A 27 29.29 6.85 8.39
CA SER A 27 29.66 7.77 9.47
C SER A 27 29.26 9.20 9.16
N ALA A 28 28.77 9.93 10.15
CA ALA A 28 28.50 11.36 10.04
C ALA A 28 29.71 12.18 9.55
N ALA A 29 30.94 11.75 9.86
CA ALA A 29 32.18 12.42 9.44
C ALA A 29 32.63 12.06 8.01
N ALA A 30 31.90 11.18 7.33
CA ALA A 30 32.19 10.80 5.94
C ALA A 30 31.77 11.91 4.96
N ASP A 31 32.03 11.70 3.67
CA ASP A 31 31.75 12.69 2.61
C ASP A 31 30.55 12.32 1.74
N GLY A 32 29.79 11.29 2.11
CA GLY A 32 28.61 10.83 1.37
C GLY A 32 28.94 10.21 0.01
N SER A 33 30.21 9.97 -0.32
CA SER A 33 30.61 9.24 -1.51
C SER A 33 30.34 7.74 -1.36
N ARG A 34 30.37 7.00 -2.48
CA ARG A 34 30.18 5.54 -2.48
C ARG A 34 31.18 4.80 -1.58
N THR A 35 32.41 5.30 -1.49
CA THR A 35 33.51 4.72 -0.71
C THR A 35 33.53 5.19 0.74
N ARG A 36 32.94 6.35 1.03
CA ARG A 36 32.83 6.93 2.38
C ARG A 36 31.39 7.42 2.59
N PRO A 37 30.44 6.48 2.72
CA PRO A 37 29.03 6.82 2.87
C PRO A 37 28.74 7.42 4.25
N TRP A 38 27.71 8.26 4.32
CA TRP A 38 27.16 8.73 5.59
C TRP A 38 26.41 7.61 6.31
N ASP A 39 26.24 7.76 7.62
CA ASP A 39 25.13 7.09 8.30
C ASP A 39 23.79 7.67 7.80
N LEU A 40 22.71 6.91 7.99
CA LEU A 40 21.40 7.28 7.44
C LEU A 40 20.85 8.58 8.04
N ALA A 41 21.04 8.81 9.35
CA ALA A 41 20.57 10.02 10.01
C ALA A 41 21.23 11.27 9.41
N THR A 42 22.54 11.25 9.16
CA THR A 42 23.27 12.34 8.53
C THR A 42 22.79 12.59 7.10
N ALA A 43 22.58 11.53 6.32
CA ALA A 43 22.11 11.67 4.94
C ALA A 43 20.69 12.26 4.87
N LEU A 44 19.79 11.83 5.74
CA LEU A 44 18.39 12.29 5.79
C LEU A 44 18.20 13.70 6.38
N THR A 45 19.24 14.26 6.99
CA THR A 45 19.25 15.62 7.53
C THR A 45 20.08 16.58 6.66
N GLY A 46 20.32 16.21 5.40
CA GLY A 46 20.92 17.08 4.38
C GLY A 46 22.41 16.89 4.16
N GLY A 47 23.06 15.93 4.83
CA GLY A 47 24.47 15.60 4.61
C GLY A 47 25.38 16.79 4.82
N HIS A 48 25.15 17.55 5.90
CA HIS A 48 25.83 18.83 6.20
C HIS A 48 25.58 19.92 5.15
N GLY A 49 24.36 19.98 4.62
CA GLY A 49 23.96 20.95 3.59
C GLY A 49 24.45 20.62 2.18
N ARG A 50 24.97 19.40 1.96
CA ARG A 50 25.48 18.98 0.64
C ARG A 50 24.41 18.36 -0.24
N VAL A 51 23.38 17.77 0.36
CA VAL A 51 22.22 17.28 -0.41
C VAL A 51 21.36 18.47 -0.79
N GLN A 52 21.17 18.68 -2.08
CA GLN A 52 20.46 19.81 -2.68
C GLN A 52 19.25 19.32 -3.50
N PRO A 53 18.27 20.19 -3.81
CA PRO A 53 17.14 19.84 -4.67
C PRO A 53 17.58 19.18 -5.99
N GLY A 54 16.98 18.02 -6.31
CA GLY A 54 17.31 17.21 -7.48
C GLY A 54 18.32 16.09 -7.25
N ASP A 55 19.00 16.07 -6.09
CA ASP A 55 19.95 15.02 -5.74
C ASP A 55 19.27 13.70 -5.35
N THR A 56 20.05 12.62 -5.40
CA THR A 56 19.62 11.29 -4.92
C THR A 56 20.49 10.83 -3.76
N VAL A 57 19.86 10.42 -2.66
CA VAL A 57 20.47 9.69 -1.56
C VAL A 57 20.23 8.20 -1.78
N TRP A 58 21.28 7.46 -2.15
CA TRP A 58 21.28 6.02 -2.34
C TRP A 58 21.48 5.27 -1.01
N LEU A 59 20.54 4.41 -0.65
CA LEU A 59 20.65 3.54 0.52
C LEU A 59 21.35 2.24 0.13
N ARG A 60 22.52 1.98 0.69
CA ARG A 60 23.23 0.71 0.52
C ARG A 60 22.52 -0.41 1.28
N GLY A 61 22.73 -1.64 0.84
CA GLY A 61 22.11 -2.83 1.41
C GLY A 61 22.50 -3.08 2.87
N GLY A 62 21.56 -3.68 3.61
CA GLY A 62 21.69 -4.01 5.02
C GLY A 62 20.67 -3.30 5.91
N ALA A 63 20.75 -3.59 7.21
CA ALA A 63 19.80 -3.12 8.21
C ALA A 63 20.27 -1.83 8.88
N TYR A 64 19.43 -0.80 8.82
CA TYR A 64 19.56 0.47 9.51
C TYR A 64 18.67 0.41 10.75
N ARG A 65 19.27 0.29 11.94
CA ARG A 65 18.52 0.18 13.20
C ARG A 65 18.20 1.55 13.76
N GLY A 66 16.94 1.73 14.14
CA GLY A 66 16.48 2.90 14.89
C GLY A 66 15.39 3.67 14.17
N PRO A 67 14.76 4.63 14.86
CA PRO A 67 13.91 5.60 14.23
C PRO A 67 14.76 6.59 13.41
N PHE A 68 14.27 6.97 12.23
CA PHE A 68 14.94 7.93 11.35
C PHE A 68 13.99 9.06 10.97
N HIS A 69 14.55 10.27 10.87
CA HIS A 69 13.82 11.48 10.51
C HIS A 69 14.43 12.10 9.26
N SER A 70 13.61 12.38 8.25
CA SER A 70 13.99 13.06 7.02
C SER A 70 13.50 14.49 7.02
N THR A 71 14.44 15.44 6.98
CA THR A 71 14.18 16.87 6.80
C THR A 71 14.58 17.36 5.40
N LEU A 72 14.97 16.44 4.51
CA LEU A 72 15.31 16.72 3.11
C LEU A 72 14.20 17.51 2.42
N THR A 73 14.55 18.68 1.91
CA THR A 73 13.62 19.61 1.27
C THR A 73 14.05 19.84 -0.18
N GLY A 74 13.28 19.29 -1.11
CA GLY A 74 13.48 19.53 -2.54
C GLY A 74 12.71 20.76 -3.03
N THR A 75 12.48 20.82 -4.34
CA THR A 75 11.54 21.78 -4.96
C THR A 75 10.61 21.06 -5.91
N ALA A 76 9.51 21.70 -6.31
CA ALA A 76 8.58 21.15 -7.30
C ALA A 76 9.27 20.74 -8.62
N ALA A 77 10.29 21.49 -9.05
CA ALA A 77 11.05 21.21 -10.27
C ALA A 77 12.19 20.20 -10.07
N ALA A 78 12.62 19.98 -8.83
CA ALA A 78 13.78 19.17 -8.49
C ALA A 78 13.58 18.53 -7.10
N PRO A 79 12.76 17.47 -7.00
CA PRO A 79 12.57 16.76 -5.73
C PRO A 79 13.86 16.03 -5.33
N ILE A 80 14.07 15.83 -4.04
CA ILE A 80 15.15 14.97 -3.54
C ILE A 80 14.65 13.53 -3.52
N VAL A 81 15.45 12.59 -3.99
CA VAL A 81 15.09 11.16 -4.01
C VAL A 81 15.92 10.40 -2.97
N VAL A 82 15.27 9.67 -2.07
CA VAL A 82 15.90 8.68 -1.21
C VAL A 82 15.53 7.30 -1.73
N ARG A 83 16.49 6.54 -2.23
CA ARG A 83 16.21 5.28 -2.95
C ARG A 83 17.18 4.18 -2.58
N GLN A 84 16.70 2.95 -2.44
CA GLN A 84 17.60 1.81 -2.30
C GLN A 84 18.54 1.70 -3.51
N TYR A 85 19.79 1.32 -3.27
CA TYR A 85 20.73 1.10 -4.35
C TYR A 85 20.28 -0.10 -5.20
N PRO A 86 20.29 0.00 -6.55
CA PRO A 86 19.78 -1.06 -7.41
C PRO A 86 20.44 -2.42 -7.14
N GLY A 87 19.63 -3.47 -6.98
CA GLY A 87 20.10 -4.83 -6.68
C GLY A 87 20.50 -5.07 -5.23
N GLU A 88 20.43 -4.05 -4.37
CA GLU A 88 20.66 -4.17 -2.92
C GLU A 88 19.33 -4.06 -2.16
N ARG A 89 19.27 -4.63 -0.95
CA ARG A 89 18.09 -4.56 -0.06
C ARG A 89 18.43 -3.69 1.15
N ALA A 90 17.96 -2.44 1.15
CA ALA A 90 18.08 -1.52 2.27
C ALA A 90 16.87 -1.70 3.19
N ILE A 91 17.11 -1.94 4.48
CA ILE A 91 16.07 -2.28 5.46
C ILE A 91 16.16 -1.30 6.63
N ILE A 92 15.13 -0.50 6.84
CA ILE A 92 14.98 0.29 8.07
C ILE A 92 14.26 -0.58 9.10
N ASP A 93 14.90 -0.83 10.24
CA ASP A 93 14.38 -1.69 11.30
C ASP A 93 14.09 -0.90 12.58
N GLY A 94 12.80 -0.76 12.91
CA GLY A 94 12.29 -0.06 14.08
C GLY A 94 12.29 -0.85 15.39
N ALA A 95 12.86 -2.07 15.42
CA ALA A 95 12.88 -2.91 16.61
C ALA A 95 13.50 -2.22 17.83
N GLY A 96 12.85 -2.36 18.99
CA GLY A 96 13.29 -1.78 20.26
C GLY A 96 12.98 -0.28 20.44
N SER A 97 12.25 0.34 19.51
CA SER A 97 11.81 1.74 19.60
C SER A 97 10.30 1.84 19.80
N LEU A 98 9.89 2.79 20.64
CA LEU A 98 8.49 3.24 20.77
C LEU A 98 8.20 4.50 19.93
N ASN A 99 9.21 5.06 19.28
CA ASN A 99 9.05 6.15 18.32
C ASN A 99 8.79 5.60 16.92
N ASP A 100 8.10 6.38 16.11
CA ASP A 100 7.84 6.10 14.69
C ASP A 100 9.14 5.75 13.95
N THR A 101 9.09 4.73 13.10
CA THR A 101 10.29 4.11 12.51
C THR A 101 10.92 5.01 11.44
N PHE A 102 10.11 5.61 10.57
CA PHE A 102 10.58 6.50 9.53
C PHE A 102 9.66 7.72 9.38
N VAL A 103 10.14 8.89 9.79
CA VAL A 103 9.36 10.13 9.85
C VAL A 103 9.83 11.09 8.77
N VAL A 104 8.89 11.59 7.96
CA VAL A 104 9.16 12.55 6.88
C VAL A 104 8.60 13.92 7.25
N GLN A 105 9.46 14.93 7.25
CA GLN A 105 9.12 16.32 7.59
C GLN A 105 9.55 17.34 6.53
N GLY A 106 10.33 16.92 5.54
CA GLY A 106 10.76 17.77 4.43
C GLY A 106 9.92 17.57 3.16
N PRO A 107 9.40 18.64 2.53
CA PRO A 107 8.57 18.55 1.33
C PRO A 107 9.39 18.27 0.06
N TYR A 108 8.70 17.95 -1.02
CA TYR A 108 9.30 17.68 -2.34
C TYR A 108 10.36 16.57 -2.28
N SER A 109 10.01 15.49 -1.58
CA SER A 109 10.88 14.34 -1.36
C SER A 109 10.20 13.05 -1.78
N ILE A 110 10.97 12.16 -2.42
CA ILE A 110 10.51 10.87 -2.94
C ILE A 110 11.29 9.75 -2.24
N PHE A 111 10.59 8.81 -1.62
CA PHE A 111 11.14 7.66 -0.92
C PHE A 111 10.84 6.40 -1.72
N TRP A 112 11.88 5.66 -2.15
CA TRP A 112 11.72 4.64 -3.18
C TRP A 112 12.40 3.31 -2.87
N GLY A 113 11.60 2.25 -2.87
CA GLY A 113 12.04 0.88 -3.07
C GLY A 113 12.58 0.16 -1.84
N PHE A 114 12.93 0.88 -0.78
CA PHE A 114 13.49 0.26 0.43
C PHE A 114 12.41 -0.37 1.32
N GLU A 115 12.87 -1.19 2.25
CA GLU A 115 12.04 -1.89 3.21
C GLU A 115 11.99 -1.16 4.56
N VAL A 116 10.82 -1.21 5.21
CA VAL A 116 10.61 -0.76 6.58
C VAL A 116 9.97 -1.89 7.37
N VAL A 117 10.65 -2.37 8.39
CA VAL A 117 10.25 -3.50 9.23
C VAL A 117 10.39 -3.14 10.71
N ASN A 118 9.65 -3.83 11.58
CA ASN A 118 9.95 -3.85 12.99
C ASN A 118 10.15 -5.30 13.43
N THR A 119 11.42 -5.68 13.65
CA THR A 119 11.77 -7.06 14.01
C THR A 119 11.51 -7.42 15.48
N ASP A 120 10.96 -6.51 16.30
CA ASP A 120 10.51 -6.84 17.65
C ASP A 120 9.38 -7.90 17.57
N PRO A 121 9.51 -9.06 18.24
CA PRO A 121 8.52 -10.13 18.17
C PRO A 121 7.27 -9.85 19.00
N THR A 122 7.24 -8.79 19.83
CA THR A 122 6.15 -8.59 20.77
C THR A 122 4.91 -8.06 20.05
N ARG A 123 3.83 -8.87 19.98
CA ARG A 123 2.64 -8.61 19.15
C ARG A 123 1.32 -8.56 19.93
N CYS A 124 1.36 -8.63 21.24
CA CYS A 124 0.16 -8.59 22.07
C CYS A 124 0.45 -7.92 23.40
N CYS A 125 -0.59 -7.35 24.02
CA CYS A 125 -0.51 -6.71 25.33
C CYS A 125 -1.86 -6.73 26.07
N SER A 126 -1.79 -6.54 27.40
CA SER A 126 -2.97 -6.31 28.25
C SER A 126 -3.58 -4.91 28.10
N THR A 127 -2.87 -3.99 27.42
CA THR A 127 -3.30 -2.62 27.14
C THR A 127 -3.45 -2.37 25.64
N SER A 128 -4.24 -1.36 25.27
CA SER A 128 -4.59 -1.03 23.89
C SER A 128 -3.85 0.18 23.29
N SER A 129 -3.02 0.89 24.06
CA SER A 129 -2.39 2.15 23.61
C SER A 129 -0.88 2.04 23.36
N ASN A 130 -0.43 2.70 22.29
CA ASN A 130 0.96 3.06 21.96
C ASN A 130 1.99 1.93 22.14
N PHE A 131 1.64 0.74 21.67
CA PHE A 131 2.48 -0.45 21.87
C PHE A 131 3.51 -0.64 20.74
N ARG A 132 3.10 -0.47 19.48
CA ARG A 132 4.00 -0.45 18.32
C ARG A 132 3.74 0.82 17.53
N ALA A 133 4.79 1.61 17.35
CA ALA A 133 4.74 2.91 16.68
C ALA A 133 4.50 2.78 15.16
N ASP A 134 4.18 3.92 14.54
CA ASP A 134 3.94 3.98 13.10
C ASP A 134 5.23 3.67 12.34
N MET A 135 5.11 2.99 11.20
CA MET A 135 6.27 2.55 10.42
C MET A 135 6.78 3.67 9.52
N VAL A 136 5.87 4.26 8.74
CA VAL A 136 6.18 5.37 7.84
C VAL A 136 5.20 6.50 8.11
N THR A 137 5.71 7.59 8.66
CA THR A 137 4.90 8.75 9.03
C THR A 137 5.23 9.96 8.18
N ASN A 138 4.20 10.59 7.61
CA ASN A 138 4.35 11.78 6.79
C ASN A 138 3.75 13.03 7.45
N TYR A 139 4.64 13.99 7.72
CA TYR A 139 4.34 15.34 8.20
C TYR A 139 4.86 16.41 7.21
N ALA A 140 4.73 16.18 5.91
CA ALA A 140 5.18 17.12 4.88
C ALA A 140 4.30 17.07 3.63
N PRO A 141 4.10 18.20 2.93
CA PRO A 141 3.41 18.21 1.65
C PRO A 141 4.33 17.82 0.49
N HIS A 142 3.74 17.51 -0.67
CA HIS A 142 4.49 17.20 -1.90
C HIS A 142 5.46 16.02 -1.75
N THR A 143 5.01 14.95 -1.07
CA THR A 143 5.84 13.77 -0.81
C THR A 143 5.33 12.54 -1.55
N LYS A 144 6.25 11.65 -1.91
CA LYS A 144 5.92 10.39 -2.59
C LYS A 144 6.61 9.21 -1.94
N PHE A 145 5.87 8.12 -1.78
CA PHE A 145 6.35 6.83 -1.28
C PHE A 145 6.10 5.79 -2.37
N VAL A 146 7.18 5.31 -2.99
CA VAL A 146 7.13 4.51 -4.21
C VAL A 146 7.75 3.14 -3.96
N ASN A 147 6.98 2.09 -4.20
CA ASN A 147 7.44 0.70 -4.17
C ASN A 147 8.13 0.30 -2.85
N LEU A 148 7.70 0.86 -1.72
CA LEU A 148 8.22 0.45 -0.41
C LEU A 148 7.65 -0.92 -0.02
N ILE A 149 8.41 -1.66 0.79
CA ILE A 149 7.93 -2.87 1.45
C ILE A 149 7.81 -2.56 2.93
N VAL A 150 6.59 -2.46 3.46
CA VAL A 150 6.35 -2.09 4.86
C VAL A 150 5.67 -3.24 5.56
N HIS A 151 6.31 -3.84 6.55
CA HIS A 151 5.71 -5.00 7.19
C HIS A 151 6.09 -5.18 8.65
N ASP A 152 5.27 -5.97 9.32
CA ASP A 152 5.56 -6.41 10.68
C ASP A 152 5.67 -5.28 11.72
N GLY A 153 5.01 -4.15 11.45
CA GLY A 153 5.06 -2.92 12.22
C GLY A 153 3.90 -2.68 13.20
N GLY A 154 3.81 -1.44 13.70
CA GLY A 154 2.60 -0.87 14.32
C GLY A 154 1.55 -0.58 13.24
N PRO A 155 1.09 0.65 13.05
CA PRO A 155 0.46 1.08 11.79
C PRO A 155 1.49 1.25 10.66
N GLY A 156 1.09 1.00 9.40
CA GLY A 156 1.97 0.96 8.24
C GLY A 156 2.35 2.37 7.78
N PHE A 157 1.51 2.98 6.96
CA PHE A 157 1.63 4.39 6.62
C PHE A 157 0.68 5.24 7.47
N PHE A 158 1.21 6.27 8.11
CA PHE A 158 0.41 7.33 8.73
C PHE A 158 0.62 8.64 7.97
N VAL A 159 -0.46 9.18 7.40
CA VAL A 159 -0.45 10.51 6.76
C VAL A 159 -1.21 11.48 7.64
N SER A 160 -0.49 12.48 8.14
CA SER A 160 -1.04 13.50 9.03
C SER A 160 -1.62 14.68 8.25
N THR A 161 -2.42 15.49 8.92
CA THR A 161 -2.90 16.79 8.43
C THR A 161 -2.02 17.92 9.00
N PRO A 162 -1.92 19.10 8.35
CA PRO A 162 -2.71 19.59 7.21
C PRO A 162 -2.06 19.37 5.82
N TYR A 163 -1.15 18.40 5.67
CA TYR A 163 -0.24 18.31 4.52
C TYR A 163 -0.91 17.79 3.22
N PRO A 164 -1.03 18.60 2.15
CA PRO A 164 -1.57 18.15 0.86
C PRO A 164 -0.51 17.51 -0.06
N ASP A 165 -0.98 16.96 -1.17
CA ASP A 165 -0.16 16.42 -2.26
C ASP A 165 0.79 15.30 -1.78
N VAL A 166 0.20 14.27 -1.20
CA VAL A 166 0.91 13.08 -0.71
C VAL A 166 0.51 11.88 -1.55
N GLU A 167 1.49 11.11 -2.02
CA GLU A 167 1.23 9.94 -2.85
C GLU A 167 1.94 8.70 -2.31
N ILE A 168 1.18 7.62 -2.09
CA ILE A 168 1.69 6.29 -1.73
C ILE A 168 1.35 5.35 -2.88
N SER A 169 2.36 4.88 -3.61
CA SER A 169 2.16 4.10 -4.83
C SER A 169 3.03 2.85 -4.95
N GLY A 170 2.43 1.75 -5.41
CA GLY A 170 3.15 0.53 -5.77
C GLY A 170 3.77 -0.24 -4.60
N SER A 171 3.49 0.16 -3.36
CA SER A 171 4.05 -0.41 -2.14
C SER A 171 3.35 -1.71 -1.75
N ILE A 172 4.06 -2.57 -1.02
CA ILE A 172 3.53 -3.83 -0.48
C ILE A 172 3.54 -3.72 1.05
N VAL A 173 2.37 -3.88 1.66
CA VAL A 173 2.16 -3.62 3.09
C VAL A 173 1.47 -4.81 3.76
N TYR A 174 2.12 -5.47 4.72
CA TYR A 174 1.56 -6.69 5.31
C TYR A 174 1.94 -6.95 6.77
N ASN A 175 1.15 -7.78 7.44
CA ASN A 175 1.36 -8.14 8.84
C ASN A 175 1.49 -6.91 9.76
N ILE A 176 0.75 -5.85 9.46
CA ILE A 176 0.77 -4.60 10.22
C ILE A 176 -0.09 -4.75 11.47
N GLY A 177 0.50 -4.40 12.61
CA GLY A 177 -0.22 -4.24 13.86
C GLY A 177 0.06 -5.27 14.95
N TYR A 178 -0.84 -5.27 15.93
CA TYR A 178 -0.77 -6.08 17.14
C TYR A 178 -2.16 -6.34 17.73
N GLN A 179 -2.23 -7.34 18.62
CA GLN A 179 -3.43 -7.68 19.36
C GLN A 179 -3.53 -6.89 20.66
N GLY A 180 -4.47 -5.94 20.75
CA GLY A 180 -4.83 -5.25 21.99
C GLY A 180 -5.94 -5.98 22.76
N SER A 181 -6.21 -5.54 23.99
CA SER A 181 -7.30 -6.09 24.82
C SER A 181 -8.70 -5.71 24.31
N ASP A 182 -8.82 -4.62 23.56
CA ASP A 182 -10.06 -4.10 22.97
C ASP A 182 -10.29 -4.59 21.53
N ARG A 183 -9.24 -4.59 20.69
CA ARG A 183 -9.30 -4.94 19.27
C ARG A 183 -7.92 -5.23 18.67
N GLY A 184 -7.90 -5.59 17.40
CA GLY A 184 -6.71 -5.49 16.57
C GLY A 184 -6.36 -4.03 16.28
N HIS A 185 -5.10 -3.68 16.50
CA HIS A 185 -4.53 -2.36 16.20
C HIS A 185 -3.55 -2.47 15.05
N GLY A 186 -3.26 -1.35 14.37
CA GLY A 186 -2.39 -1.31 13.20
C GLY A 186 -3.17 -1.46 11.89
N HIS A 187 -3.01 -0.46 11.02
CA HIS A 187 -3.68 -0.36 9.72
C HIS A 187 -2.63 -0.21 8.65
N ALA A 188 -2.78 -0.86 7.48
CA ALA A 188 -1.78 -0.70 6.43
C ALA A 188 -1.65 0.76 5.98
N MET A 189 -2.78 1.44 5.81
CA MET A 189 -2.85 2.88 5.54
C MET A 189 -3.75 3.54 6.57
N TYR A 190 -3.22 4.45 7.38
CA TYR A 190 -3.99 5.32 8.25
C TYR A 190 -3.88 6.76 7.74
N ILE A 191 -4.92 7.24 7.06
CA ILE A 191 -4.85 8.43 6.23
C ILE A 191 -5.82 9.49 6.71
N LYS A 192 -5.31 10.72 6.82
CA LYS A 192 -6.09 11.95 7.04
C LYS A 192 -5.68 13.02 6.03
N SER A 193 -6.57 13.98 5.77
CA SER A 193 -6.29 15.10 4.86
C SER A 193 -7.24 16.26 5.12
N ASP A 194 -6.70 17.44 5.40
CA ASP A 194 -7.51 18.67 5.54
C ASP A 194 -7.82 19.33 4.20
N VAL A 195 -7.01 19.06 3.17
CA VAL A 195 -7.08 19.74 1.87
C VAL A 195 -6.94 18.75 0.71
N GLY A 196 -5.91 17.89 0.77
CA GLY A 196 -5.58 16.92 -0.27
C GLY A 196 -4.95 17.54 -1.53
N PRO A 197 -4.71 16.74 -2.58
CA PRO A 197 -5.04 15.33 -2.64
C PRO A 197 -4.11 14.47 -1.76
N VAL A 198 -4.65 13.38 -1.22
CA VAL A 198 -3.83 12.22 -0.80
C VAL A 198 -4.19 11.05 -1.70
N LEU A 199 -3.19 10.50 -2.38
CA LEU A 199 -3.35 9.43 -3.36
C LEU A 199 -2.76 8.12 -2.80
N VAL A 200 -3.60 7.13 -2.57
CA VAL A 200 -3.19 5.76 -2.21
C VAL A 200 -3.49 4.88 -3.42
N ARG A 201 -2.47 4.54 -4.22
CA ARG A 201 -2.70 3.89 -5.51
C ARG A 201 -1.81 2.71 -5.88
N ASP A 202 -2.40 1.68 -6.48
CA ASP A 202 -1.69 0.50 -6.97
C ASP A 202 -0.81 -0.20 -5.90
N ASN A 203 -1.19 -0.11 -4.63
CA ASN A 203 -0.52 -0.81 -3.54
C ASN A 203 -1.12 -2.20 -3.31
N ILE A 204 -0.37 -3.08 -2.65
CA ILE A 204 -0.83 -4.39 -2.21
C ILE A 204 -0.83 -4.38 -0.67
N MET A 205 -1.98 -4.64 -0.06
CA MET A 205 -2.16 -4.59 1.39
C MET A 205 -2.81 -5.89 1.88
N PHE A 206 -2.17 -6.62 2.79
CA PHE A 206 -2.76 -7.86 3.29
C PHE A 206 -2.40 -8.27 4.71
N ASN A 207 -3.33 -9.02 5.33
CA ASN A 207 -3.16 -9.59 6.65
C ASN A 207 -2.81 -8.53 7.71
N GLN A 208 -3.67 -7.54 7.90
CA GLN A 208 -3.50 -6.58 9.00
C GLN A 208 -4.24 -7.07 10.25
N PHE A 209 -3.82 -6.60 11.43
CA PHE A 209 -4.61 -6.75 12.65
C PHE A 209 -5.85 -5.85 12.64
N GLY A 210 -5.72 -4.63 12.08
CA GLY A 210 -6.84 -3.73 11.84
C GLY A 210 -7.23 -3.65 10.36
N PHE A 211 -7.63 -2.46 9.90
CA PHE A 211 -8.03 -2.20 8.51
C PHE A 211 -6.88 -2.27 7.50
N GLY A 212 -7.20 -2.53 6.24
CA GLY A 212 -6.26 -2.35 5.13
C GLY A 212 -6.06 -0.86 4.89
N VAL A 213 -7.13 -0.17 4.51
CA VAL A 213 -7.20 1.29 4.50
C VAL A 213 -8.12 1.77 5.61
N HIS A 214 -7.62 2.65 6.46
CA HIS A 214 -8.34 3.35 7.51
C HIS A 214 -8.30 4.86 7.23
N GLU A 215 -9.17 5.33 6.36
CA GLU A 215 -9.42 6.75 6.19
C GLU A 215 -10.37 7.19 7.31
N TYR A 216 -9.80 7.71 8.39
CA TYR A 216 -10.52 7.93 9.63
C TYR A 216 -9.95 9.13 10.38
N THR A 217 -10.81 9.88 11.04
CA THR A 217 -10.39 10.93 11.95
C THR A 217 -11.31 11.01 13.17
N ASP A 218 -10.71 11.27 14.33
CA ASP A 218 -11.47 11.61 15.54
C ASP A 218 -11.86 13.08 15.52
N ALA A 219 -12.92 13.42 16.27
CA ALA A 219 -13.41 14.77 16.38
C ALA A 219 -12.29 15.73 16.82
N GLY A 220 -12.04 16.78 16.01
CA GLY A 220 -11.01 17.79 16.29
C GLY A 220 -9.57 17.37 15.95
N SER A 221 -9.33 16.17 15.39
CA SER A 221 -7.98 15.66 15.07
C SER A 221 -7.56 15.77 13.60
N GLY A 222 -8.34 16.52 12.79
CA GLY A 222 -8.17 16.67 11.35
C GLY A 222 -9.45 16.33 10.57
N GLN A 223 -9.45 16.55 9.26
CA GLN A 223 -10.54 16.23 8.34
C GLN A 223 -10.17 15.09 7.38
N LEU A 224 -11.15 14.70 6.57
CA LEU A 224 -11.01 13.73 5.48
C LEU A 224 -11.47 14.39 4.17
N ARG A 225 -10.54 15.08 3.49
CA ARG A 225 -10.80 15.85 2.27
C ARG A 225 -9.92 15.37 1.12
N ASN A 226 -10.53 15.13 -0.04
CA ASN A 226 -9.84 14.81 -1.29
C ASN A 226 -8.85 13.65 -1.15
N ILE A 227 -9.34 12.52 -0.64
CA ILE A 227 -8.55 11.29 -0.49
C ILE A 227 -8.99 10.29 -1.55
N HIS A 228 -8.02 9.74 -2.27
CA HIS A 228 -8.25 8.85 -3.40
C HIS A 228 -7.58 7.50 -3.15
N VAL A 229 -8.38 6.45 -3.02
CA VAL A 229 -7.95 5.06 -2.85
C VAL A 229 -8.23 4.34 -4.17
N GLU A 230 -7.20 4.18 -5.01
CA GLU A 230 -7.37 3.80 -6.40
C GLU A 230 -6.49 2.61 -6.86
N GLY A 231 -7.06 1.60 -7.51
CA GLY A 231 -6.27 0.52 -8.12
C GLY A 231 -5.54 -0.41 -7.13
N ASN A 232 -5.81 -0.31 -5.83
CA ASN A 232 -5.13 -1.11 -4.82
C ASN A 232 -5.66 -2.53 -4.77
N VAL A 233 -4.82 -3.45 -4.29
CA VAL A 233 -5.20 -4.81 -3.94
C VAL A 233 -5.23 -4.93 -2.43
N VAL A 234 -6.40 -5.19 -1.84
CA VAL A 234 -6.54 -5.28 -0.37
C VAL A 234 -7.24 -6.56 0.03
N PHE A 235 -6.57 -7.42 0.80
CA PHE A 235 -7.18 -8.69 1.18
C PHE A 235 -6.84 -9.11 2.60
N ASN A 236 -7.77 -9.81 3.22
CA ASN A 236 -7.60 -10.36 4.56
C ASN A 236 -7.22 -9.34 5.65
N SER A 237 -7.61 -8.08 5.51
CA SER A 237 -7.39 -7.11 6.60
C SER A 237 -8.32 -7.42 7.77
N GLY A 238 -7.81 -7.28 8.99
CA GLY A 238 -8.54 -7.60 10.22
C GLY A 238 -8.47 -9.08 10.62
N LEU A 239 -8.00 -9.97 9.73
CA LEU A 239 -8.00 -11.42 9.98
C LEU A 239 -6.94 -11.86 11.01
N LEU A 240 -5.92 -11.04 11.27
CA LEU A 240 -4.93 -11.37 12.30
C LEU A 240 -5.45 -11.13 13.72
N SER A 241 -6.50 -10.31 13.89
CA SER A 241 -7.13 -10.08 15.18
C SER A 241 -8.07 -11.23 15.56
N ASN A 242 -8.09 -11.58 16.84
CA ASN A 242 -8.95 -12.64 17.38
C ASN A 242 -10.24 -12.14 18.06
N ASN A 243 -10.40 -10.82 18.24
CA ASN A 243 -11.50 -10.22 19.00
C ASN A 243 -12.20 -9.07 18.27
N SER A 244 -11.78 -8.76 17.04
CA SER A 244 -12.38 -7.69 16.25
C SER A 244 -12.35 -8.02 14.76
N GLN A 245 -13.24 -7.37 14.02
CA GLN A 245 -13.29 -7.43 12.56
C GLN A 245 -13.05 -6.02 12.03
N SER A 246 -12.20 -5.91 11.03
CA SER A 246 -11.91 -4.66 10.33
C SER A 246 -12.17 -4.85 8.84
N ALA A 247 -12.51 -3.76 8.14
CA ALA A 247 -12.73 -3.82 6.70
C ALA A 247 -11.41 -3.89 5.93
N ASN A 248 -11.46 -4.37 4.69
CA ASN A 248 -10.37 -4.18 3.74
C ASN A 248 -10.19 -2.68 3.49
N ILE A 249 -11.26 -1.97 3.15
CA ILE A 249 -11.22 -0.53 2.94
C ILE A 249 -12.31 0.13 3.78
N LEU A 250 -11.91 1.03 4.68
CA LEU A 250 -12.75 2.06 5.27
C LEU A 250 -12.33 3.42 4.70
N ALA A 251 -13.20 4.01 3.89
CA ALA A 251 -13.05 5.34 3.28
C ALA A 251 -14.09 6.30 3.86
N GLY A 252 -13.70 7.54 4.17
CA GLY A 252 -14.55 8.57 4.79
C GLY A 252 -15.13 8.19 6.16
N GLY A 253 -14.38 7.47 7.00
CA GLY A 253 -14.82 7.03 8.33
C GLY A 253 -14.70 8.08 9.44
N GLY A 254 -15.02 7.68 10.66
CA GLY A 254 -14.77 8.48 11.87
C GLY A 254 -15.83 9.50 12.24
N GLN A 255 -15.37 10.58 12.86
CA GLN A 255 -16.20 11.52 13.62
C GLN A 255 -16.22 12.95 13.04
N ALA A 256 -15.48 13.21 11.95
CA ALA A 256 -15.57 14.45 11.20
C ALA A 256 -16.11 14.17 9.78
N PRO A 257 -16.93 15.06 9.19
CA PRO A 257 -17.47 14.85 7.85
C PRO A 257 -16.37 14.71 6.80
N ALA A 258 -16.47 13.66 5.99
CA ALA A 258 -15.61 13.43 4.84
C ALA A 258 -16.18 14.08 3.56
N ASP A 259 -15.33 14.47 2.62
CA ASP A 259 -15.75 15.08 1.35
C ASP A 259 -14.69 14.94 0.25
N GLY A 260 -15.12 14.78 -1.00
CA GLY A 260 -14.21 14.57 -2.13
C GLY A 260 -13.54 13.19 -2.08
N ILE A 261 -14.21 12.18 -1.54
CA ILE A 261 -13.63 10.85 -1.35
C ILE A 261 -13.79 9.99 -2.61
N THR A 262 -12.71 9.32 -3.02
CA THR A 262 -12.74 8.38 -4.15
C THR A 262 -12.27 6.99 -3.73
N VAL A 263 -13.08 5.97 -4.02
CA VAL A 263 -12.70 4.55 -3.93
C VAL A 263 -12.93 3.94 -5.30
N ALA A 264 -11.86 3.79 -6.08
CA ALA A 264 -11.99 3.41 -7.48
C ALA A 264 -11.07 2.26 -7.90
N ASP A 265 -11.55 1.39 -8.77
CA ASP A 265 -10.72 0.39 -9.46
C ASP A 265 -9.95 -0.56 -8.51
N ASN A 266 -10.33 -0.66 -7.23
CA ASN A 266 -9.64 -1.51 -6.27
C ASN A 266 -10.10 -2.96 -6.40
N MET A 267 -9.19 -3.89 -6.15
CA MET A 267 -9.43 -5.33 -6.09
C MET A 267 -9.36 -5.78 -4.64
N THR A 268 -10.43 -6.38 -4.11
CA THR A 268 -10.42 -6.87 -2.73
C THR A 268 -10.83 -8.33 -2.60
N TYR A 269 -10.36 -8.98 -1.53
CA TYR A 269 -10.68 -10.37 -1.26
C TYR A 269 -10.81 -10.66 0.23
N TYR A 270 -11.85 -11.41 0.57
CA TYR A 270 -11.90 -12.21 1.78
C TYR A 270 -12.23 -13.66 1.42
N PRO A 271 -11.68 -14.64 2.15
CA PRO A 271 -12.06 -16.03 2.01
C PRO A 271 -13.55 -16.20 2.35
N PRO A 272 -14.20 -17.26 1.82
CA PRO A 272 -15.57 -17.58 2.18
C PRO A 272 -15.77 -17.61 3.70
N ARG A 273 -16.90 -17.06 4.15
CA ARG A 273 -17.35 -17.04 5.57
C ARG A 273 -16.57 -16.11 6.51
N TYR A 274 -15.59 -15.33 6.06
CA TYR A 274 -15.05 -14.27 6.91
C TYR A 274 -16.06 -13.11 7.03
N GLY A 275 -16.39 -12.75 8.27
CA GLY A 275 -17.55 -11.93 8.62
C GLY A 275 -17.29 -10.42 8.72
N ALA A 276 -16.47 -9.82 7.87
CA ALA A 276 -16.22 -8.38 7.88
C ALA A 276 -16.88 -7.64 6.71
N LYS A 277 -16.92 -6.30 6.79
CA LYS A 277 -17.23 -5.45 5.64
C LYS A 277 -16.05 -5.45 4.67
N ASN A 278 -16.29 -5.56 3.39
CA ASN A 278 -15.22 -5.52 2.40
C ASN A 278 -14.88 -4.07 2.05
N LEU A 279 -15.83 -3.37 1.42
CA LEU A 279 -15.77 -1.93 1.20
C LEU A 279 -16.73 -1.23 2.17
N GLN A 280 -16.21 -0.34 3.02
CA GLN A 280 -17.00 0.52 3.88
C GLN A 280 -16.74 1.98 3.51
N VAL A 281 -17.75 2.68 3.00
CA VAL A 281 -17.66 4.10 2.61
C VAL A 281 -18.56 4.96 3.50
N GLY A 282 -17.97 5.63 4.47
CA GLY A 282 -18.66 6.36 5.53
C GLY A 282 -18.61 5.64 6.88
N PRO A 283 -18.81 6.38 7.98
CA PRO A 283 -18.97 5.77 9.29
C PRO A 283 -20.34 5.08 9.40
N VAL A 284 -20.47 4.18 10.38
CA VAL A 284 -21.77 3.60 10.75
C VAL A 284 -22.62 4.54 11.60
N SER A 285 -22.04 5.66 12.05
CA SER A 285 -22.77 6.76 12.68
C SER A 285 -23.66 7.46 11.65
N GLY A 286 -24.72 8.13 12.11
CA GLY A 286 -25.57 8.97 11.26
C GLY A 286 -24.90 10.25 10.76
N LEU A 287 -23.56 10.33 10.78
CA LEU A 287 -22.79 11.52 10.42
C LEU A 287 -22.95 11.81 8.91
N PRO A 288 -23.48 12.97 8.51
CA PRO A 288 -23.65 13.32 7.11
C PRO A 288 -22.32 13.77 6.49
N ASN A 289 -21.82 13.01 5.52
CA ASN A 289 -20.66 13.37 4.70
C ASN A 289 -21.05 14.19 3.46
N GLY A 290 -20.06 14.83 2.83
CA GLY A 290 -20.19 15.60 1.60
C GLY A 290 -20.34 14.71 0.36
N SER A 291 -19.32 14.73 -0.49
CA SER A 291 -19.27 14.02 -1.78
C SER A 291 -18.38 12.78 -1.75
N MET A 292 -18.82 11.70 -2.41
CA MET A 292 -18.00 10.52 -2.68
C MET A 292 -18.24 9.93 -4.07
N THR A 293 -17.24 9.22 -4.57
CA THR A 293 -17.32 8.35 -5.75
C THR A 293 -16.78 6.95 -5.42
N VAL A 294 -17.59 5.92 -5.65
CA VAL A 294 -17.22 4.51 -5.54
C VAL A 294 -17.45 3.83 -6.87
N ARG A 295 -16.38 3.57 -7.61
CA ARG A 295 -16.49 3.12 -9.00
C ARG A 295 -15.59 1.95 -9.36
N ASN A 296 -16.08 1.05 -10.19
CA ASN A 296 -15.28 0.00 -10.84
C ASN A 296 -14.47 -0.89 -9.88
N ASN A 297 -14.83 -0.97 -8.60
CA ASN A 297 -14.14 -1.85 -7.67
C ASN A 297 -14.58 -3.30 -7.91
N TYR A 298 -13.65 -4.24 -7.75
CA TYR A 298 -13.89 -5.67 -7.80
C TYR A 298 -13.75 -6.27 -6.39
N ALA A 299 -14.88 -6.40 -5.69
CA ALA A 299 -14.89 -6.80 -4.28
C ALA A 299 -15.42 -8.23 -4.10
N VAL A 300 -14.57 -9.12 -3.58
CA VAL A 300 -14.91 -10.53 -3.38
C VAL A 300 -14.99 -10.88 -1.90
N GLY A 301 -16.11 -11.45 -1.47
CA GLY A 301 -16.31 -11.92 -0.10
C GLY A 301 -16.59 -10.81 0.93
N GLY A 302 -16.57 -11.21 2.20
CA GLY A 302 -17.10 -10.42 3.32
C GLY A 302 -18.57 -10.75 3.60
N SER A 303 -19.03 -10.49 4.83
CA SER A 303 -20.46 -10.56 5.18
C SER A 303 -21.24 -9.39 4.59
N THR A 304 -20.57 -8.25 4.40
CA THR A 304 -21.08 -7.08 3.68
C THR A 304 -20.06 -6.71 2.60
N SER A 305 -20.39 -6.95 1.34
CA SER A 305 -19.49 -6.63 0.21
C SER A 305 -19.34 -5.12 0.05
N LEU A 306 -20.41 -4.36 0.27
CA LEU A 306 -20.42 -2.90 0.22
C LEU A 306 -21.32 -2.32 1.31
N TYR A 307 -20.77 -1.45 2.15
CA TYR A 307 -21.52 -0.58 3.05
C TYR A 307 -21.37 0.87 2.61
N VAL A 308 -22.49 1.57 2.49
CA VAL A 308 -22.56 2.99 2.17
C VAL A 308 -23.23 3.74 3.33
N GLY A 309 -22.47 4.59 4.01
CA GLY A 309 -22.95 5.51 5.04
C GLY A 309 -23.79 6.66 4.48
N HIS A 310 -23.89 7.76 5.22
CA HIS A 310 -24.68 8.94 4.83
C HIS A 310 -23.84 9.96 4.04
N TRP A 311 -24.22 10.23 2.80
CA TRP A 311 -23.54 11.14 1.88
C TRP A 311 -24.54 12.08 1.22
N ARG A 312 -24.20 13.36 1.10
CA ARG A 312 -25.04 14.35 0.39
C ARG A 312 -25.02 14.11 -1.12
N HIS A 313 -23.86 13.74 -1.64
CA HIS A 313 -23.67 13.43 -3.05
C HIS A 313 -22.86 12.14 -3.18
N ALA A 314 -23.50 11.06 -3.59
CA ALA A 314 -22.84 9.77 -3.79
C ALA A 314 -22.98 9.32 -5.23
N VAL A 315 -21.85 8.95 -5.84
CA VAL A 315 -21.81 8.22 -7.10
C VAL A 315 -21.31 6.81 -6.79
N VAL A 316 -22.14 5.80 -7.04
CA VAL A 316 -21.79 4.39 -6.83
C VAL A 316 -22.15 3.61 -8.08
N ASP A 317 -21.16 3.33 -8.94
CA ASP A 317 -21.39 2.74 -10.27
C ASP A 317 -20.27 1.76 -10.68
N GLY A 318 -20.53 0.91 -11.67
CA GLY A 318 -19.52 0.01 -12.26
C GLY A 318 -18.89 -1.04 -11.33
N ASN A 319 -19.24 -1.08 -10.04
CA ASN A 319 -18.66 -1.99 -9.07
C ASN A 319 -19.13 -3.43 -9.32
N THR A 320 -18.19 -4.37 -9.28
CA THR A 320 -18.45 -5.80 -9.33
C THR A 320 -18.33 -6.38 -7.93
N LEU A 321 -19.46 -6.68 -7.30
CA LEU A 321 -19.52 -7.27 -5.97
C LEU A 321 -19.80 -8.77 -6.12
N VAL A 322 -18.90 -9.61 -5.61
CA VAL A 322 -18.95 -11.06 -5.85
C VAL A 322 -18.92 -11.83 -4.53
N GLY A 323 -19.78 -12.84 -4.42
CA GLY A 323 -19.86 -13.73 -3.27
C GLY A 323 -21.19 -13.64 -2.53
N GLY A 324 -21.29 -14.26 -1.37
CA GLY A 324 -22.53 -14.34 -0.58
C GLY A 324 -22.79 -13.15 0.36
N GLY A 325 -22.02 -12.06 0.25
CA GLY A 325 -22.15 -10.89 1.10
C GLY A 325 -23.36 -10.02 0.73
N GLY A 326 -23.81 -9.18 1.67
CA GLY A 326 -24.88 -8.20 1.45
C GLY A 326 -24.38 -6.81 1.02
N VAL A 327 -25.32 -5.94 0.68
CA VAL A 327 -25.11 -4.50 0.51
C VAL A 327 -25.98 -3.77 1.55
N ASP A 328 -25.39 -2.82 2.29
CA ASP A 328 -26.10 -1.98 3.27
C ASP A 328 -25.88 -0.51 2.91
N ILE A 329 -26.96 0.24 2.71
CA ILE A 329 -26.93 1.60 2.15
C ILE A 329 -27.79 2.53 3.00
N ARG A 330 -27.21 3.67 3.41
CA ARG A 330 -27.86 4.75 4.18
C ARG A 330 -28.03 6.05 3.40
N THR A 331 -27.67 6.05 2.12
CA THR A 331 -27.80 7.16 1.17
C THR A 331 -28.70 6.74 0.03
N ASP A 332 -29.57 7.62 -0.48
CA ASP A 332 -30.31 7.33 -1.70
C ASP A 332 -29.37 7.37 -2.92
N LEU A 333 -29.22 6.24 -3.63
CA LEU A 333 -28.28 6.07 -4.74
C LEU A 333 -28.97 6.03 -6.11
N GLY A 334 -30.30 6.12 -6.18
CA GLY A 334 -31.07 5.96 -7.43
C GLY A 334 -31.10 4.53 -7.99
N ALA A 335 -30.06 3.72 -7.76
CA ALA A 335 -30.03 2.28 -8.00
C ALA A 335 -29.20 1.57 -6.92
N THR A 336 -29.70 0.45 -6.43
CA THR A 336 -29.01 -0.37 -5.44
C THR A 336 -28.04 -1.33 -6.14
N PRO A 337 -26.72 -1.29 -5.85
CA PRO A 337 -25.78 -2.30 -6.31
C PRO A 337 -26.21 -3.70 -5.86
N ALA A 338 -26.10 -4.68 -6.76
CA ALA A 338 -26.39 -6.07 -6.46
C ALA A 338 -25.08 -6.86 -6.25
N VAL A 339 -25.15 -7.88 -5.40
CA VAL A 339 -24.05 -8.85 -5.26
C VAL A 339 -24.33 -10.03 -6.18
N ALA A 340 -23.37 -10.32 -7.06
CA ALA A 340 -23.43 -11.47 -7.94
C ALA A 340 -22.89 -12.72 -7.23
N PRO A 341 -23.44 -13.91 -7.53
CA PRO A 341 -22.81 -15.16 -7.11
C PRO A 341 -21.40 -15.26 -7.70
N ALA A 342 -20.50 -15.92 -6.97
CA ALA A 342 -19.18 -16.23 -7.50
C ALA A 342 -19.30 -17.11 -8.76
N PRO A 343 -18.57 -16.79 -9.84
CA PRO A 343 -18.45 -17.71 -10.97
C PRO A 343 -17.92 -19.07 -10.50
N THR A 344 -18.27 -20.12 -11.24
CA THR A 344 -17.85 -21.50 -10.94
C THR A 344 -16.77 -22.02 -11.89
N THR A 345 -16.41 -21.23 -12.90
CA THR A 345 -15.43 -21.59 -13.94
C THR A 345 -14.59 -20.39 -14.34
N GLY A 346 -13.42 -20.66 -14.93
CA GLY A 346 -12.53 -19.63 -15.46
C GLY A 346 -11.78 -18.82 -14.41
N THR A 347 -11.20 -17.71 -14.86
CA THR A 347 -10.44 -16.76 -14.02
C THR A 347 -10.86 -15.34 -14.35
N THR A 348 -10.69 -14.43 -13.38
CA THR A 348 -10.66 -12.99 -13.61
C THR A 348 -9.26 -12.50 -13.27
N VAL A 349 -8.60 -11.86 -14.24
CA VAL A 349 -7.19 -11.46 -14.13
C VAL A 349 -7.08 -9.95 -14.31
N PHE A 350 -6.40 -9.29 -13.37
CA PHE A 350 -6.03 -7.89 -13.45
C PHE A 350 -4.51 -7.77 -13.53
N VAL A 351 -4.02 -7.01 -14.51
CA VAL A 351 -2.60 -6.65 -14.61
C VAL A 351 -2.50 -5.14 -14.48
N ARG A 352 -1.80 -4.68 -13.44
CA ARG A 352 -1.65 -3.28 -13.06
C ARG A 352 -0.20 -2.85 -13.25
N PRO A 353 0.17 -2.23 -14.39
CA PRO A 353 1.51 -1.70 -14.60
C PRO A 353 1.85 -0.65 -13.56
N ASN A 354 3.08 -0.67 -13.06
CA ASN A 354 3.56 0.32 -12.11
C ASN A 354 3.82 1.66 -12.81
N GLY A 355 3.30 2.75 -12.23
CA GLY A 355 3.45 4.09 -12.81
C GLY A 355 4.86 4.69 -12.72
N TYR A 356 5.75 4.11 -11.92
CA TYR A 356 7.09 4.65 -11.63
C TYR A 356 8.22 3.75 -12.13
N GLU A 357 7.98 2.46 -12.29
CA GLU A 357 8.99 1.46 -12.60
C GLU A 357 8.56 0.61 -13.81
N PRO A 358 8.96 1.00 -15.03
CA PRO A 358 8.66 0.24 -16.24
C PRO A 358 9.16 -1.21 -16.14
N GLY A 359 8.33 -2.16 -16.57
CA GLY A 359 8.60 -3.59 -16.42
C GLY A 359 8.20 -4.16 -15.05
N ARG A 360 7.57 -3.36 -14.16
CA ARG A 360 6.98 -3.84 -12.91
C ARG A 360 5.45 -3.80 -12.98
N ALA A 361 4.77 -4.82 -12.47
CA ALA A 361 3.30 -4.83 -12.36
C ALA A 361 2.79 -5.69 -11.19
N ASN A 362 1.65 -5.28 -10.64
CA ASN A 362 0.86 -6.15 -9.77
C ASN A 362 -0.07 -7.00 -10.64
N ILE A 363 -0.10 -8.30 -10.42
CA ILE A 363 -1.01 -9.24 -11.10
C ILE A 363 -1.94 -9.82 -10.06
N VAL A 364 -3.25 -9.72 -10.29
CA VAL A 364 -4.29 -10.22 -9.38
C VAL A 364 -5.09 -11.27 -10.11
N VAL A 365 -5.23 -12.45 -9.52
CA VAL A 365 -5.96 -13.56 -10.12
C VAL A 365 -7.03 -14.05 -9.16
N TYR A 366 -8.29 -13.89 -9.55
CA TYR A 366 -9.43 -14.61 -8.97
C TYR A 366 -9.68 -15.86 -9.80
N ASN A 367 -9.53 -17.04 -9.20
CA ASN A 367 -9.55 -18.33 -9.87
C ASN A 367 -10.78 -19.14 -9.49
N TRP A 368 -11.88 -18.80 -10.16
CA TRP A 368 -13.21 -19.34 -9.95
C TRP A 368 -13.31 -20.83 -10.28
N GLY A 369 -12.60 -21.28 -11.30
CA GLY A 369 -12.57 -22.69 -11.71
C GLY A 369 -11.65 -23.58 -10.87
N GLY A 370 -10.94 -23.04 -9.88
CA GLY A 370 -9.95 -23.80 -9.10
C GLY A 370 -8.84 -24.40 -9.97
N LEU A 371 -8.49 -23.71 -11.07
CA LEU A 371 -7.49 -24.17 -12.03
C LEU A 371 -6.10 -24.24 -11.38
N ALA A 372 -5.26 -25.16 -11.84
CA ALA A 372 -3.87 -25.28 -11.37
C ALA A 372 -2.99 -24.08 -11.81
N THR A 373 -3.31 -23.48 -12.95
CA THR A 373 -2.60 -22.32 -13.52
C THR A 373 -3.57 -21.31 -14.09
N ALA A 374 -3.12 -20.06 -14.18
CA ALA A 374 -3.82 -18.96 -14.84
C ALA A 374 -2.97 -18.39 -15.98
N ALA A 375 -3.58 -18.15 -17.13
CA ALA A 375 -2.94 -17.46 -18.25
C ALA A 375 -3.07 -15.94 -18.04
N VAL A 376 -1.96 -15.21 -18.11
CA VAL A 376 -1.90 -13.77 -17.84
C VAL A 376 -1.22 -13.04 -18.97
N ASP A 377 -1.95 -12.14 -19.63
CA ASP A 377 -1.39 -11.26 -20.66
C ASP A 377 -0.58 -10.12 -20.01
N VAL A 378 0.74 -10.13 -20.26
CA VAL A 378 1.69 -9.15 -19.73
C VAL A 378 2.30 -8.27 -20.83
N SER A 379 1.74 -8.29 -22.04
CA SER A 379 2.25 -7.56 -23.21
C SER A 379 2.26 -6.03 -23.05
N LYS A 380 1.48 -5.49 -22.10
CA LYS A 380 1.49 -4.06 -21.72
C LYS A 380 2.58 -3.70 -20.71
N VAL A 381 3.27 -4.69 -20.14
CA VAL A 381 4.30 -4.51 -19.10
C VAL A 381 5.68 -4.88 -19.61
N LEU A 382 5.77 -5.95 -20.40
CA LEU A 382 7.02 -6.50 -20.93
C LEU A 382 7.06 -6.47 -22.45
N HIS A 383 8.25 -6.25 -23.00
CA HIS A 383 8.56 -6.42 -24.41
C HIS A 383 9.21 -7.76 -24.68
N VAL A 384 8.97 -8.33 -25.87
CA VAL A 384 9.60 -9.59 -26.30
C VAL A 384 11.12 -9.50 -26.18
N GLY A 385 11.75 -10.49 -25.55
CA GLY A 385 13.19 -10.52 -25.29
C GLY A 385 13.63 -9.91 -23.96
N GLU A 386 12.72 -9.32 -23.17
CA GLU A 386 13.02 -8.88 -21.80
C GLU A 386 13.02 -10.07 -20.84
N ARG A 387 13.96 -10.06 -19.88
CA ARG A 387 13.96 -11.03 -18.79
C ARG A 387 13.02 -10.59 -17.68
N TYR A 388 12.34 -11.54 -17.06
CA TYR A 388 11.40 -11.25 -15.99
C TYR A 388 11.43 -12.32 -14.90
N ALA A 389 10.94 -11.94 -13.73
CA ALA A 389 10.61 -12.81 -12.62
C ALA A 389 9.21 -12.44 -12.10
N VAL A 390 8.47 -13.43 -11.64
CA VAL A 390 7.17 -13.28 -10.98
C VAL A 390 7.24 -13.95 -9.62
N ARG A 391 6.83 -13.26 -8.57
CA ARG A 391 6.76 -13.79 -7.20
C ARG A 391 5.34 -13.72 -6.68
N ASN A 392 4.91 -14.70 -5.88
CA ASN A 392 3.69 -14.56 -5.09
C ASN A 392 3.98 -13.58 -3.94
N VAL A 393 3.10 -12.60 -3.70
CA VAL A 393 3.36 -11.58 -2.68
C VAL A 393 3.33 -12.11 -1.25
N GLN A 394 2.73 -13.28 -1.01
CA GLN A 394 2.81 -13.97 0.27
C GLN A 394 4.15 -14.70 0.48
N ASP A 395 4.97 -14.82 -0.56
CA ASP A 395 6.35 -15.34 -0.51
C ASP A 395 7.29 -14.38 -1.28
N LEU A 396 7.20 -13.09 -0.94
CA LEU A 396 7.84 -12.00 -1.69
C LEU A 396 9.37 -12.12 -1.76
N PHE A 397 10.00 -12.69 -0.73
CA PHE A 397 11.45 -12.88 -0.65
C PHE A 397 11.89 -14.31 -1.03
N GLY A 398 10.95 -15.17 -1.41
CA GLY A 398 11.22 -16.52 -1.87
C GLY A 398 11.62 -16.61 -3.34
N ALA A 399 11.59 -17.83 -3.86
CA ALA A 399 11.91 -18.11 -5.25
C ALA A 399 10.81 -17.57 -6.18
N PRO A 400 11.17 -17.04 -7.36
CA PRO A 400 10.19 -16.73 -8.40
C PRO A 400 9.34 -17.96 -8.76
N VAL A 401 8.03 -17.77 -8.86
CA VAL A 401 7.08 -18.82 -9.27
C VAL A 401 7.01 -18.97 -10.79
N ALA A 402 7.47 -17.94 -11.52
CA ALA A 402 7.68 -17.96 -12.96
C ALA A 402 8.78 -16.96 -13.32
N GLY A 403 9.41 -17.15 -14.47
CA GLY A 403 10.43 -16.24 -14.97
C GLY A 403 11.08 -16.79 -16.24
N GLY A 404 11.90 -15.98 -16.87
CA GLY A 404 12.57 -16.34 -18.12
C GLY A 404 12.70 -15.14 -19.05
N THR A 405 12.85 -15.41 -20.34
CA THR A 405 12.76 -14.38 -21.39
C THR A 405 11.31 -14.34 -21.88
N TYR A 406 10.70 -13.16 -21.92
CA TYR A 406 9.34 -13.03 -22.41
C TYR A 406 9.31 -13.24 -23.93
N GLU A 407 8.54 -14.23 -24.40
CA GLU A 407 8.45 -14.61 -25.82
C GLU A 407 7.22 -14.01 -26.53
N GLY A 408 6.40 -13.23 -25.81
CA GLY A 408 5.14 -12.67 -26.31
C GLY A 408 3.91 -13.43 -25.79
N GLY A 409 2.73 -12.81 -25.91
CA GLY A 409 1.46 -13.42 -25.47
C GLY A 409 1.31 -13.49 -23.94
N SER A 410 0.59 -14.51 -23.47
CA SER A 410 0.34 -14.71 -22.04
C SER A 410 1.41 -15.60 -21.38
N ILE A 411 1.76 -15.29 -20.14
CA ILE A 411 2.54 -16.18 -19.27
C ILE A 411 1.61 -17.07 -18.44
N SER A 412 2.08 -18.25 -18.05
CA SER A 412 1.33 -19.15 -17.16
C SER A 412 1.80 -18.99 -15.73
N LEU A 413 0.90 -18.64 -14.81
CA LEU A 413 1.20 -18.49 -13.39
C LEU A 413 0.58 -19.64 -12.59
N PRO A 414 1.33 -20.28 -11.67
CA PRO A 414 0.78 -21.32 -10.81
C PRO A 414 -0.20 -20.72 -9.80
N MET A 415 -1.36 -21.35 -9.65
CA MET A 415 -2.35 -21.02 -8.64
C MET A 415 -2.20 -21.90 -7.40
N THR A 416 -1.00 -22.41 -7.14
CA THR A 416 -0.70 -23.22 -5.95
C THR A 416 -0.92 -22.42 -4.67
N ALA A 417 -1.34 -23.13 -3.62
CA ALA A 417 -1.44 -22.60 -2.27
C ALA A 417 -0.06 -22.18 -1.75
N VAL A 418 0.06 -20.93 -1.30
CA VAL A 418 1.22 -20.39 -0.58
C VAL A 418 0.76 -20.06 0.84
N PRO A 419 1.42 -20.57 1.90
CA PRO A 419 1.13 -20.15 3.26
C PRO A 419 1.37 -18.64 3.42
N PRO A 420 0.44 -17.89 4.03
CA PRO A 420 0.68 -16.48 4.30
C PRO A 420 1.89 -16.28 5.23
N PRO A 421 2.67 -15.20 5.06
CA PRO A 421 3.85 -14.97 5.88
C PRO A 421 3.43 -14.83 7.35
N PRO A 422 4.04 -15.57 8.29
CA PRO A 422 3.73 -15.43 9.70
C PRO A 422 4.19 -14.05 10.18
N PRO A 423 3.35 -13.31 10.95
CA PRO A 423 3.81 -12.09 11.60
C PRO A 423 5.01 -12.38 12.50
N ILE A 424 6.03 -11.51 12.48
CA ILE A 424 7.21 -11.64 13.34
C ILE A 424 6.74 -11.71 14.81
N GLY A 425 7.16 -12.78 15.50
CA GLY A 425 6.74 -13.12 16.86
C GLY A 425 5.65 -14.19 16.96
N MET A 426 5.09 -14.64 15.84
CA MET A 426 4.09 -15.70 15.79
C MET A 426 4.62 -16.95 15.09
N ALA A 427 4.31 -18.14 15.61
CA ALA A 427 4.77 -19.40 15.02
C ALA A 427 4.12 -19.71 13.65
N ARG A 428 2.93 -19.16 13.38
CA ARG A 428 2.19 -19.31 12.12
C ARG A 428 1.29 -18.11 11.90
N SER A 429 0.94 -17.83 10.64
CA SER A 429 -0.09 -16.84 10.33
C SER A 429 -1.49 -17.38 10.67
N PRO A 430 -2.34 -16.62 11.40
CA PRO A 430 -3.77 -16.89 11.53
C PRO A 430 -4.55 -16.69 10.23
N ALA A 431 -4.00 -15.88 9.30
CA ALA A 431 -4.66 -15.65 8.02
C ALA A 431 -4.72 -16.98 7.23
N PRO A 432 -5.86 -17.28 6.57
CA PRO A 432 -5.96 -18.47 5.77
C PRO A 432 -5.19 -18.32 4.46
N VAL A 433 -4.76 -19.46 3.93
CA VAL A 433 -4.25 -19.57 2.56
C VAL A 433 -5.34 -19.12 1.59
N THR A 434 -4.97 -18.26 0.63
CA THR A 434 -5.90 -17.74 -0.38
C THR A 434 -5.94 -18.57 -1.65
N GLY A 435 -4.83 -19.24 -1.99
CA GLY A 435 -4.78 -20.17 -3.11
C GLY A 435 -5.60 -21.45 -2.85
N PRO A 436 -6.15 -22.09 -3.89
CA PRO A 436 -6.00 -21.73 -5.30
C PRO A 436 -6.98 -20.63 -5.77
N LEU A 437 -7.92 -20.19 -4.94
CA LEU A 437 -9.02 -19.31 -5.36
C LEU A 437 -8.61 -17.86 -5.60
N PHE A 438 -7.57 -17.39 -4.92
CA PHE A 438 -7.06 -16.03 -5.06
C PHE A 438 -5.56 -15.99 -4.84
N ASN A 439 -4.82 -15.42 -5.80
CA ASN A 439 -3.40 -15.10 -5.65
C ASN A 439 -3.10 -13.70 -6.20
N VAL A 440 -2.09 -13.08 -5.60
CA VAL A 440 -1.53 -11.80 -6.04
C VAL A 440 -0.05 -12.02 -6.28
N PHE A 441 0.44 -11.52 -7.40
CA PHE A 441 1.82 -11.65 -7.81
C PHE A 441 2.44 -10.29 -8.10
N LEU A 442 3.74 -10.20 -7.85
CA LEU A 442 4.57 -9.12 -8.31
C LEU A 442 5.37 -9.60 -9.52
N LEU A 443 5.20 -8.94 -10.66
CA LEU A 443 6.03 -9.13 -11.85
C LEU A 443 7.09 -8.03 -11.88
N GLU A 444 8.33 -8.42 -12.17
CA GLU A 444 9.47 -7.51 -12.31
C GLU A 444 10.33 -7.92 -13.49
N ARG A 445 10.69 -6.93 -14.32
CA ARG A 445 11.77 -7.06 -15.29
C ARG A 445 13.09 -7.22 -14.55
N THR A 446 13.89 -8.20 -14.94
CA THR A 446 15.20 -8.46 -14.34
C THR A 446 16.32 -8.03 -15.28
N PRO A 447 17.52 -7.69 -14.74
CA PRO A 447 18.70 -7.44 -15.56
C PRO A 447 19.04 -8.65 -16.44
N ARG A 448 19.68 -8.38 -17.58
CA ARG A 448 20.15 -9.42 -18.49
C ARG A 448 21.23 -10.31 -17.88
#